data_AF-A0A6A7B9R0-F1
#
_entry.id   AF-A0A6A7B9R0-F1
#
_cell.length_a   1.000
_cell.length_b   1.000
_cell.length_c   1.000
_cell.angle_alpha   90.00
_cell.angle_beta   90.00
_cell.angle_gamma   90.00
#
_symmetry.space_group_name_H-M   'P 1'
#
loop_
_entity.id
_entity.type
_entity.pdbx_description
1 polymer ?
#
loop_
_entity_poly.entity_id
_entity_poly.type
_entity_poly.pdbx_seq_one_letter_code
_entity_poly.pdbx_strand_id
1 'polypeptide(L)'
;RTKLFYTLHKSPTYIKQPVTSYWQHLTLESYYVYEKIYDECEKVNDKVARMYHVFKALDSLKVRSFFLQFGAQNRPAPREVAEVWSRLLRDRSDIRNSSHRKPFVMATLYMLHIETNLEVSKMVDIDPDRRETLKRFAKWVPCQCKCGRQWNFVNETGLSRSGDKRRDCELSKLFDCSSWMLVFRGDQVRKLEATRQLWEAVV
;
A
#
# COMPACT_ATOMS: atom_id res chain seq x y z
N ARG A 1 -12.52 21.08 -5.36
CA ARG A 1 -11.46 20.20 -5.92
C ARG A 1 -11.82 18.76 -5.63
N THR A 2 -11.87 17.89 -6.64
CA THR A 2 -12.11 16.45 -6.46
C THR A 2 -11.02 15.84 -5.59
N LYS A 3 -11.40 15.04 -4.60
CA LYS A 3 -10.43 14.35 -3.74
C LYS A 3 -9.75 13.22 -4.53
N LEU A 4 -8.45 13.03 -4.30
CA LEU A 4 -7.63 12.05 -5.02
C LEU A 4 -8.16 10.62 -4.90
N PHE A 5 -8.77 10.25 -3.77
CA PHE A 5 -9.35 8.92 -3.60
C PHE A 5 -10.37 8.59 -4.70
N TYR A 6 -11.16 9.56 -5.14
CA TYR A 6 -12.19 9.34 -6.17
C TYR A 6 -11.64 9.20 -7.60
N THR A 7 -10.32 9.30 -7.80
CA THR A 7 -9.69 8.93 -9.08
C THR A 7 -9.42 7.43 -9.19
N LEU A 8 -9.54 6.69 -8.08
CA LEU A 8 -9.33 5.26 -7.99
C LEU A 8 -10.61 4.51 -8.38
N HIS A 9 -10.72 4.17 -9.65
CA HIS A 9 -11.84 3.41 -10.20
C HIS A 9 -11.45 1.96 -10.50
N LYS A 10 -12.45 1.11 -10.73
CA LYS A 10 -12.30 -0.34 -10.99
C LYS A 10 -11.53 -0.76 -12.27
N SER A 11 -10.81 0.14 -12.95
CA SER A 11 -10.09 -0.25 -14.17
C SER A 11 -8.83 -1.06 -13.84
N PRO A 12 -8.29 -1.82 -14.81
CA PRO A 12 -7.01 -2.53 -14.67
C PRO A 12 -5.82 -1.64 -14.27
N THR A 13 -5.93 -0.33 -14.50
CA THR A 13 -4.93 0.65 -14.06
C THR A 13 -4.79 0.66 -12.55
N TYR A 14 -5.90 0.65 -11.81
CA TYR A 14 -5.89 0.81 -10.35
C TYR A 14 -6.20 -0.49 -9.60
N ILE A 15 -6.82 -1.47 -10.25
CA ILE A 15 -7.15 -2.77 -9.67
C ILE A 15 -6.71 -3.87 -10.62
N LYS A 16 -5.77 -4.73 -10.18
CA LYS A 16 -5.35 -5.90 -10.93
C LYS A 16 -6.41 -7.00 -10.85
N GLN A 17 -6.92 -7.46 -11.99
CA GLN A 17 -7.83 -8.60 -12.10
C GLN A 17 -7.52 -9.38 -13.40
N PRO A 18 -7.75 -10.71 -13.43
CA PRO A 18 -8.16 -11.57 -12.31
C PRO A 18 -6.98 -11.91 -11.39
N VAL A 19 -7.26 -12.11 -10.09
CA VAL A 19 -6.29 -12.56 -9.07
C VAL A 19 -7.00 -13.42 -8.03
N THR A 20 -6.25 -14.22 -7.28
CA THR A 20 -6.82 -15.17 -6.31
C THR A 20 -6.85 -14.64 -4.88
N SER A 21 -5.90 -13.77 -4.51
CA SER A 21 -5.81 -13.20 -3.16
C SER A 21 -6.27 -11.75 -3.13
N TYR A 22 -6.90 -11.36 -2.01
CA TYR A 22 -7.35 -9.99 -1.75
C TYR A 22 -6.23 -8.99 -2.04
N TRP A 23 -5.02 -9.21 -1.50
CA TRP A 23 -3.89 -8.28 -1.58
C TRP A 23 -3.24 -8.18 -2.97
N GLN A 24 -3.52 -9.12 -3.87
CA GLN A 24 -2.95 -9.15 -5.21
C GLN A 24 -3.62 -8.16 -6.17
N HIS A 25 -4.73 -7.53 -5.76
CA HIS A 25 -5.38 -6.47 -6.55
C HIS A 25 -4.54 -5.18 -6.65
N LEU A 26 -3.52 -5.02 -5.80
CA LEU A 26 -2.69 -3.80 -5.75
C LEU A 26 -1.90 -3.62 -7.05
N THR A 27 -2.03 -2.43 -7.65
CA THR A 27 -1.23 -1.97 -8.79
C THR A 27 -0.22 -0.91 -8.36
N LEU A 28 0.78 -0.64 -9.22
CA LEU A 28 1.75 0.42 -8.94
C LEU A 28 1.11 1.81 -9.00
N GLU A 29 0.12 1.99 -9.87
CA GLU A 29 -0.58 3.24 -10.12
C GLU A 29 -1.49 3.59 -8.94
N SER A 30 -2.23 2.60 -8.41
CA SER A 30 -3.01 2.79 -7.18
C SER A 30 -2.09 3.05 -5.99
N TYR A 31 -0.95 2.36 -5.89
CA TYR A 31 0.08 2.64 -4.88
C TYR A 31 0.51 4.11 -4.87
N TYR A 32 0.83 4.68 -6.03
CA TYR A 32 1.24 6.09 -6.12
C TYR A 32 0.13 7.07 -5.74
N VAL A 33 -1.13 6.74 -6.03
CA VAL A 33 -2.25 7.55 -5.56
C VAL A 33 -2.37 7.49 -4.04
N TYR A 34 -2.20 6.32 -3.42
CA TYR A 34 -2.22 6.20 -1.96
C TYR A 34 -1.08 7.00 -1.30
N GLU A 35 0.10 6.97 -1.89
CA GLU A 35 1.24 7.75 -1.42
C GLU A 35 0.95 9.26 -1.49
N LYS A 36 0.42 9.75 -2.62
CA LYS A 36 0.00 11.15 -2.76
C LYS A 36 -1.08 11.55 -1.74
N ILE A 37 -2.06 10.68 -1.49
CA ILE A 37 -3.09 10.93 -0.48
C ILE A 37 -2.44 11.06 0.90
N TYR A 38 -1.50 10.17 1.25
CA TYR A 38 -0.77 10.24 2.51
C TYR A 38 0.00 11.57 2.65
N ASP A 39 0.74 11.98 1.62
CA ASP A 39 1.51 13.22 1.64
C ASP A 39 0.61 14.45 1.83
N GLU A 40 -0.58 14.46 1.22
CA GLU A 40 -1.59 15.52 1.45
C GLU A 40 -2.14 15.48 2.88
N CYS A 41 -2.32 14.30 3.46
CA CYS A 41 -2.72 14.18 4.87
C CYS A 41 -1.65 14.74 5.82
N GLU A 42 -0.37 14.48 5.56
CA GLU A 42 0.73 14.98 6.38
C GLU A 42 0.84 16.50 6.31
N LYS A 43 0.70 17.11 5.13
CA LYS A 43 0.70 18.58 4.98
C LYS A 43 -0.38 19.24 5.85
N VAL A 44 -1.57 18.63 5.92
CA VAL A 44 -2.67 19.11 6.78
C VAL A 44 -2.31 18.92 8.25
N ASN A 45 -1.78 17.76 8.63
CA ASN A 45 -1.37 17.47 10.00
C ASN A 45 -0.29 18.46 10.48
N ASP A 46 0.69 18.76 9.65
CA ASP A 46 1.76 19.73 9.92
C ASP A 46 1.22 21.16 10.04
N LYS A 47 0.27 21.56 9.18
CA LYS A 47 -0.39 22.88 9.29
C LYS A 47 -1.12 23.03 10.61
N VAL A 48 -1.85 21.99 11.04
CA VAL A 48 -2.55 21.96 12.32
C VAL A 48 -1.56 21.98 13.49
N ALA A 49 -0.51 21.16 13.44
CA ALA A 49 0.51 21.10 14.49
C ALA A 49 1.19 22.48 14.69
N ARG A 50 1.55 23.16 13.59
CA ARG A 50 2.09 24.53 13.63
C ARG A 50 1.11 25.53 14.24
N MET A 51 -0.17 25.45 13.88
CA MET A 51 -1.21 26.36 14.36
C MET A 51 -1.45 26.25 15.87
N TYR A 52 -1.26 25.07 16.45
CA TYR A 52 -1.48 24.80 17.88
C TYR A 52 -0.18 24.64 18.70
N HIS A 53 0.99 24.97 18.14
CA HIS A 53 2.30 24.82 18.81
C HIS A 53 2.56 23.43 19.42
N VAL A 54 2.05 22.37 18.78
CA VAL A 54 2.23 21.00 19.26
C VAL A 54 3.49 20.40 18.66
N PHE A 55 4.34 19.75 19.48
CA PHE A 55 5.49 19.00 19.01
C PHE A 55 5.04 17.92 17.99
N LYS A 56 5.67 17.90 16.82
CA LYS A 56 5.39 16.93 15.76
C LYS A 56 5.68 15.53 16.29
N ALA A 57 4.66 14.71 16.52
CA ALA A 57 4.83 13.28 16.69
C ALA A 57 5.35 12.72 15.36
N LEU A 58 6.64 12.39 15.31
CA LEU A 58 7.28 11.83 14.13
C LEU A 58 6.50 10.59 13.66
N ASP A 59 6.07 10.62 12.41
CA ASP A 59 5.54 9.50 11.63
C ASP A 59 4.18 8.91 12.04
N SER A 60 3.25 9.72 12.57
CA SER A 60 1.87 9.30 12.82
C SER A 60 0.82 10.26 12.24
N LEU A 61 -0.11 9.70 11.46
CA LEU A 61 -1.23 10.43 10.88
C LEU A 61 -2.49 10.26 11.73
N LYS A 62 -3.07 11.37 12.19
CA LYS A 62 -4.34 11.36 12.92
C LYS A 62 -5.52 11.04 12.01
N VAL A 63 -6.49 10.27 12.53
CA VAL A 63 -7.70 9.89 11.80
C VAL A 63 -8.44 11.12 11.23
N ARG A 64 -8.49 12.24 11.94
CA ARG A 64 -9.18 13.46 11.48
C ARG A 64 -8.60 13.98 10.16
N SER A 65 -7.28 13.99 10.02
CA SER A 65 -6.59 14.43 8.80
C SER A 65 -6.85 13.46 7.63
N PHE A 66 -6.98 12.16 7.93
CA PHE A 66 -7.36 11.13 6.96
C PHE A 66 -8.78 11.34 6.44
N PHE A 67 -9.75 11.61 7.33
CA PHE A 67 -11.15 11.86 6.96
C PHE A 67 -11.33 13.05 6.01
N LEU A 68 -10.47 14.07 6.12
CA LEU A 68 -10.50 15.24 5.23
C LEU A 68 -10.18 14.90 3.77
N GLN A 69 -9.71 13.69 3.47
CA GLN A 69 -9.50 13.23 2.10
C GLN A 69 -10.75 12.65 1.45
N PHE A 70 -11.86 12.54 2.17
CA PHE A 70 -13.14 12.06 1.65
C PHE A 70 -14.13 13.23 1.57
N GLY A 71 -14.98 13.23 0.54
CA GLY A 71 -16.01 14.24 0.30
C GLY A 71 -17.41 13.74 0.70
N ALA A 72 -18.36 14.66 0.86
CA ALA A 72 -19.71 14.34 1.32
C ALA A 72 -20.59 13.60 0.29
N GLN A 73 -20.22 13.63 -1.00
CA GLN A 73 -21.12 13.22 -2.10
C GLN A 73 -20.83 11.83 -2.69
N ASN A 74 -19.78 11.11 -2.28
CA ASN A 74 -19.40 9.84 -2.93
C ASN A 74 -18.90 8.78 -1.93
N ARG A 75 -19.17 7.50 -2.24
CA ARG A 75 -18.64 6.33 -1.50
C ARG A 75 -17.10 6.35 -1.47
N PRO A 76 -16.44 6.00 -0.36
CA PRO A 76 -17.00 5.39 0.85
C PRO A 76 -17.67 6.39 1.80
N ALA A 77 -18.74 5.93 2.48
CA ALA A 77 -19.41 6.67 3.54
C ALA A 77 -18.48 6.83 4.77
N PRO A 78 -18.65 7.88 5.59
CA PRO A 78 -17.81 8.11 6.77
C PRO A 78 -17.72 6.90 7.73
N ARG A 79 -18.80 6.12 7.84
CA ARG A 79 -18.83 4.89 8.64
C ARG A 79 -17.89 3.82 8.08
N GLU A 80 -17.85 3.65 6.77
CA GLU A 80 -16.98 2.68 6.09
C GLU A 80 -15.51 3.08 6.26
N VAL A 81 -15.21 4.37 6.14
CA VAL A 81 -13.87 4.91 6.40
C VAL A 81 -13.42 4.63 7.84
N ALA A 82 -14.29 4.89 8.83
CA ALA A 82 -14.01 4.61 10.24
C ALA A 82 -13.78 3.12 10.51
N GLU A 83 -14.64 2.29 9.92
CA GLU A 83 -14.59 0.83 10.06
C GLU A 83 -13.24 0.31 9.56
N VAL A 84 -12.88 0.58 8.31
CA VAL A 84 -11.61 0.08 7.73
C VAL A 84 -10.38 0.64 8.46
N TRP A 85 -10.43 1.91 8.88
CA TRP A 85 -9.36 2.50 9.70
C TRP A 85 -9.15 1.75 11.02
N SER A 86 -10.24 1.38 11.70
CA SER A 86 -10.21 0.72 13.00
C SER A 86 -9.64 -0.70 12.95
N ARG A 87 -9.76 -1.38 11.80
CA ARG A 87 -9.28 -2.77 11.64
C ARG A 87 -7.77 -2.91 11.85
N LEU A 88 -7.00 -1.86 11.56
CA LEU A 88 -5.54 -1.84 11.74
C LEU A 88 -5.06 -1.32 13.10
N LEU A 89 -5.97 -0.77 13.92
CA LEU A 89 -5.62 -0.27 15.25
C LEU A 89 -5.29 -1.43 16.20
N ARG A 90 -4.31 -1.22 17.09
CA ARG A 90 -4.08 -2.14 18.22
C ARG A 90 -5.17 -2.00 19.28
N ASP A 91 -5.56 -0.76 19.53
CA ASP A 91 -6.63 -0.40 20.46
C ASP A 91 -7.77 0.29 19.69
N ARG A 92 -8.95 -0.31 19.74
CA ARG A 92 -10.17 0.18 19.06
C ARG A 92 -11.07 1.01 19.99
N SER A 93 -10.67 1.22 21.25
CA SER A 93 -11.48 1.94 22.26
C SER A 93 -11.66 3.43 21.92
N ASP A 94 -10.64 4.09 21.38
CA ASP A 94 -10.67 5.51 21.00
C ASP A 94 -10.24 5.74 19.54
N ILE A 95 -11.14 5.42 18.61
CA ILE A 95 -10.91 5.67 17.19
C ILE A 95 -10.72 7.17 16.93
N ARG A 96 -11.42 8.06 17.64
CA ARG A 96 -11.44 9.51 17.35
C ARG A 96 -10.10 10.20 17.57
N ASN A 97 -9.31 9.71 18.51
CA ASN A 97 -7.96 10.22 18.79
C ASN A 97 -6.85 9.29 18.27
N SER A 98 -7.20 8.23 17.54
CA SER A 98 -6.25 7.28 16.99
C SER A 98 -5.40 7.85 15.85
N SER A 99 -4.26 7.20 15.62
CA SER A 99 -3.31 7.52 14.57
C SER A 99 -2.68 6.28 13.95
N HIS A 100 -2.31 6.35 12.67
CA HIS A 100 -1.58 5.30 11.96
C HIS A 100 -0.26 5.81 11.40
N ARG A 101 0.75 4.92 11.35
CA ARG A 101 1.97 5.15 10.58
C ARG A 101 1.68 5.03 9.08
N LYS A 102 2.51 5.65 8.22
CA LYS A 102 2.37 5.60 6.74
C LYS A 102 1.96 4.24 6.18
N PRO A 103 2.60 3.10 6.55
CA PRO A 103 2.25 1.81 5.96
C PRO A 103 0.79 1.39 6.23
N PHE A 104 0.28 1.67 7.44
CA PHE A 104 -1.10 1.34 7.80
C PHE A 104 -2.10 2.30 7.17
N VAL A 105 -1.77 3.58 6.99
CA VAL A 105 -2.62 4.52 6.24
C VAL A 105 -2.78 4.05 4.78
N MET A 106 -1.67 3.67 4.15
CA MET A 106 -1.70 3.14 2.78
C MET A 106 -2.51 1.84 2.69
N ALA A 107 -2.38 0.95 3.68
CA ALA A 107 -3.21 -0.25 3.77
C ALA A 107 -4.70 0.06 3.95
N THR A 108 -5.07 1.05 4.78
CA THR A 108 -6.47 1.51 4.91
C THR A 108 -7.02 2.03 3.59
N LEU A 109 -6.25 2.84 2.85
CA LEU A 109 -6.64 3.34 1.53
C LEU A 109 -6.86 2.21 0.53
N TYR A 110 -5.96 1.22 0.54
CA TYR A 110 -6.07 0.04 -0.27
C TYR A 110 -7.36 -0.75 0.02
N MET A 111 -7.59 -1.09 1.28
CA MET A 111 -8.78 -1.85 1.68
C MET A 111 -10.07 -1.10 1.31
N LEU A 112 -10.12 0.22 1.55
CA LEU A 112 -11.26 1.05 1.14
C LEU A 112 -11.44 1.04 -0.38
N HIS A 113 -10.37 1.19 -1.15
CA HIS A 113 -10.46 1.20 -2.60
C HIS A 113 -11.02 -0.11 -3.15
N ILE A 114 -10.51 -1.25 -2.67
CA ILE A 114 -10.95 -2.58 -3.06
C ILE A 114 -12.41 -2.82 -2.65
N GLU A 115 -12.75 -2.60 -1.38
CA GLU A 115 -14.10 -2.86 -0.85
C GLU A 115 -15.17 -1.91 -1.42
N THR A 116 -14.76 -0.73 -1.93
CA THR A 116 -15.70 0.22 -2.56
C THR A 116 -15.98 -0.12 -4.03
N ASN A 117 -14.99 -0.69 -4.73
CA ASN A 117 -15.06 -0.90 -6.18
C ASN A 117 -15.33 -2.36 -6.57
N LEU A 118 -15.03 -3.31 -5.69
CA LEU A 118 -15.18 -4.73 -5.93
C LEU A 118 -16.17 -5.34 -4.92
N GLU A 119 -16.98 -6.27 -5.39
CA GLU A 119 -17.86 -7.11 -4.56
C GLU A 119 -17.06 -8.25 -3.92
N VAL A 120 -16.00 -7.90 -3.18
CA VAL A 120 -15.19 -8.88 -2.43
C VAL A 120 -15.60 -8.93 -0.98
N SER A 121 -15.42 -10.09 -0.35
CA SER A 121 -15.57 -10.23 1.10
C SER A 121 -14.65 -9.25 1.82
N LYS A 122 -15.24 -8.44 2.71
CA LYS A 122 -14.50 -7.48 3.54
C LYS A 122 -13.49 -8.23 4.40
N MET A 123 -12.25 -7.74 4.46
CA MET A 123 -11.28 -8.25 5.43
C MET A 123 -11.58 -7.63 6.78
N VAL A 124 -12.37 -8.32 7.61
CA VAL A 124 -12.76 -7.86 8.96
C VAL A 124 -11.62 -8.05 9.96
N ASP A 125 -10.92 -9.18 9.85
CA ASP A 125 -9.77 -9.53 10.68
C ASP A 125 -8.48 -9.56 9.83
N ILE A 126 -7.43 -8.94 10.37
CA ILE A 126 -6.09 -8.95 9.79
C ILE A 126 -5.26 -9.90 10.64
N ASP A 127 -4.91 -11.04 10.08
CA ASP A 127 -4.07 -12.02 10.76
C ASP A 127 -2.69 -11.41 11.13
N PRO A 128 -2.01 -11.94 12.17
CA PRO A 128 -0.75 -11.38 12.63
C PRO A 128 0.34 -11.29 11.55
N ASP A 129 0.44 -12.28 10.66
CA ASP A 129 1.46 -12.34 9.61
C ASP A 129 1.20 -11.30 8.53
N ARG A 130 -0.07 -11.10 8.17
CA ARG A 130 -0.48 -10.00 7.29
C ARG A 130 -0.18 -8.67 7.94
N ARG A 131 -0.51 -8.50 9.22
CA ARG A 131 -0.24 -7.25 9.93
C ARG A 131 1.24 -6.91 9.94
N GLU A 132 2.10 -7.92 10.12
CA GLU A 132 3.54 -7.79 10.03
C GLU A 132 3.97 -7.36 8.62
N THR A 133 3.44 -8.02 7.59
CA THR A 133 3.63 -7.65 6.17
C THR A 133 3.25 -6.18 5.90
N LEU A 134 2.11 -5.72 6.44
CA LEU A 134 1.62 -4.36 6.25
C LEU A 134 2.49 -3.29 6.92
N LYS A 135 3.31 -3.61 7.93
CA LYS A 135 4.31 -2.67 8.46
C LYS A 135 5.31 -2.22 7.38
N ARG A 136 5.45 -3.02 6.31
CA ARG A 136 6.37 -2.80 5.20
C ARG A 136 5.67 -2.28 3.94
N PHE A 137 4.39 -1.88 4.01
CA PHE A 137 3.64 -1.37 2.85
C PHE A 137 4.38 -0.23 2.13
N ALA A 138 5.05 0.66 2.88
CA ALA A 138 5.82 1.77 2.32
C ALA A 138 7.28 1.42 1.97
N LYS A 139 7.73 0.17 2.21
CA LYS A 139 9.13 -0.24 2.06
C LYS A 139 9.43 -0.67 0.63
N TRP A 140 10.49 -0.07 0.07
CA TRP A 140 11.07 -0.43 -1.22
C TRP A 140 12.50 -0.88 -1.02
N VAL A 141 12.89 -1.99 -1.66
CA VAL A 141 14.26 -2.51 -1.61
C VAL A 141 14.91 -2.51 -3.00
N PRO A 142 16.22 -2.28 -3.11
CA PRO A 142 16.90 -2.33 -4.39
C PRO A 142 16.87 -3.73 -5.00
N CYS A 143 16.71 -3.80 -6.32
CA CYS A 143 16.78 -5.04 -7.07
C CYS A 143 18.17 -5.68 -6.98
N GLN A 144 18.23 -6.99 -6.72
CA GLN A 144 19.50 -7.74 -6.68
C GLN A 144 20.25 -7.78 -8.02
N CYS A 145 19.57 -7.53 -9.14
CA CYS A 145 20.22 -7.36 -10.44
C CYS A 145 21.05 -6.07 -10.56
N LYS A 146 20.98 -5.15 -9.58
CA LYS A 146 21.64 -3.83 -9.61
C LYS A 146 21.27 -3.01 -10.87
N CYS A 147 20.05 -3.21 -11.38
CA CYS A 147 19.51 -2.52 -12.57
C CYS A 147 18.84 -1.16 -12.25
N GLY A 148 18.96 -0.68 -11.02
CA GLY A 148 18.32 0.57 -10.55
C GLY A 148 16.82 0.46 -10.25
N ARG A 149 16.21 -0.73 -10.44
CA ARG A 149 14.83 -1.00 -10.01
C ARG A 149 14.73 -1.16 -8.50
N GLN A 150 13.56 -0.85 -7.97
CA GLN A 150 13.18 -1.15 -6.60
C GLN A 150 11.96 -2.07 -6.57
N TRP A 151 11.86 -2.89 -5.52
CA TRP A 151 10.81 -3.86 -5.32
C TRP A 151 10.09 -3.68 -3.98
N ASN A 152 8.79 -3.98 -3.98
CA ASN A 152 7.95 -4.03 -2.79
C ASN A 152 7.02 -5.24 -2.89
N PHE A 153 6.98 -6.10 -1.88
CA PHE A 153 6.26 -7.38 -1.93
C PHE A 153 4.95 -7.40 -1.13
N VAL A 154 4.39 -6.23 -0.80
CA VAL A 154 3.16 -6.15 0.00
C VAL A 154 1.94 -6.82 -0.67
N ASN A 155 1.94 -6.92 -2.00
CA ASN A 155 0.91 -7.60 -2.80
C ASN A 155 1.22 -9.09 -3.06
N GLU A 156 2.13 -9.69 -2.29
CA GLU A 156 2.60 -11.09 -2.35
C GLU A 156 3.42 -11.45 -3.61
N THR A 157 3.14 -10.80 -4.73
CA THR A 157 3.75 -11.10 -6.03
C THR A 157 4.91 -10.16 -6.38
N GLY A 158 4.97 -8.97 -5.78
CA GLY A 158 5.97 -7.95 -6.08
C GLY A 158 5.44 -6.83 -6.98
N LEU A 159 5.62 -5.60 -6.53
CA LEU A 159 5.57 -4.39 -7.33
C LEU A 159 6.99 -3.97 -7.65
N SER A 160 7.24 -3.57 -8.91
CA SER A 160 8.52 -3.00 -9.29
C SER A 160 8.34 -1.55 -9.73
N ARG A 161 9.24 -0.67 -9.29
CA ARG A 161 9.29 0.73 -9.72
C ARG A 161 10.70 1.15 -10.09
N SER A 162 10.78 2.29 -10.77
CA SER A 162 12.03 2.82 -11.30
C SER A 162 12.70 1.80 -12.23
N GLY A 163 13.87 2.14 -12.76
CA GLY A 163 14.64 1.27 -13.63
C GLY A 163 15.23 2.05 -14.78
N ASP A 164 16.52 1.82 -15.03
CA ASP A 164 17.13 2.28 -16.26
C ASP A 164 16.50 1.48 -17.40
N LYS A 165 15.77 2.14 -18.31
CA LYS A 165 15.20 1.48 -19.51
C LYS A 165 16.29 0.82 -20.37
N ARG A 166 17.56 1.23 -20.22
CA ARG A 166 18.72 0.66 -20.90
C ARG A 166 19.24 -0.62 -20.25
N ARG A 167 18.85 -0.94 -19.01
CA ARG A 167 19.28 -2.15 -18.29
C ARG A 167 18.12 -3.11 -18.10
N ASP A 168 18.25 -4.28 -18.71
CA ASP A 168 17.33 -5.39 -18.52
C ASP A 168 17.30 -5.84 -17.05
N CYS A 169 16.09 -6.11 -16.55
CA CYS A 169 15.90 -6.67 -15.22
C CYS A 169 15.58 -8.16 -15.34
N GLU A 170 16.48 -9.01 -14.85
CA GLU A 170 16.27 -10.46 -14.87
C GLU A 170 15.06 -10.89 -14.03
N LEU A 171 14.75 -10.17 -12.94
CA LEU A 171 13.58 -10.48 -12.12
C LEU A 171 12.27 -10.16 -12.83
N SER A 172 12.22 -9.09 -13.63
CA SER A 172 11.02 -8.76 -14.41
C SER A 172 10.70 -9.87 -15.41
N LYS A 173 11.73 -10.47 -16.02
CA LYS A 173 11.59 -11.61 -16.94
C LYS A 173 11.03 -12.88 -16.30
N LEU A 174 10.97 -12.97 -14.97
CA LEU A 174 10.30 -14.10 -14.29
C LEU A 174 8.78 -13.95 -14.30
N PHE A 175 8.28 -12.72 -14.25
CA PHE A 175 6.85 -12.44 -14.24
C PHE A 175 6.21 -12.51 -15.63
N ASP A 176 7.03 -12.43 -16.68
CA ASP A 176 6.61 -12.56 -18.08
C ASP A 176 6.72 -14.01 -18.61
N CYS A 177 7.24 -14.95 -17.82
CA CYS A 177 7.44 -16.34 -18.23
C CYS A 177 6.38 -17.29 -17.66
N SER A 178 6.05 -18.33 -18.44
CA SER A 178 5.19 -19.44 -18.00
C SER A 178 5.89 -20.30 -16.95
N SER A 179 5.12 -20.86 -16.00
CA SER A 179 5.65 -21.48 -14.76
C SER A 179 6.65 -22.62 -14.98
N TRP A 180 6.54 -23.36 -16.09
CA TRP A 180 7.43 -24.48 -16.42
C TRP A 180 8.85 -24.03 -16.81
N MET A 181 9.04 -22.79 -17.28
CA MET A 181 10.37 -22.25 -17.58
C MET A 181 11.13 -21.76 -16.34
N LEU A 182 10.48 -21.67 -15.17
CA LEU A 182 11.11 -21.24 -13.92
C LEU A 182 12.16 -22.25 -13.43
N VAL A 183 11.98 -23.53 -13.74
CA VAL A 183 12.91 -24.61 -13.36
C VAL A 183 14.30 -24.40 -13.97
N PHE A 184 14.38 -23.77 -15.15
CA PHE A 184 15.64 -23.47 -15.84
C PHE A 184 16.24 -22.10 -15.45
N ARG A 185 15.65 -21.41 -14.46
CA ARG A 185 16.02 -20.04 -14.06
C ARG A 185 16.41 -19.93 -12.59
N GLY A 186 17.07 -20.96 -12.07
CA GLY A 186 17.48 -21.06 -10.66
C GLY A 186 18.20 -19.81 -10.13
N ASP A 187 19.08 -19.20 -10.91
CA ASP A 187 19.78 -17.97 -10.52
C ASP A 187 18.85 -16.77 -10.35
N GLN A 188 17.86 -16.64 -11.24
CA GLN A 188 16.89 -15.55 -11.18
C GLN A 188 15.94 -15.75 -10.00
N VAL A 189 15.53 -17.00 -9.72
CA VAL A 189 14.74 -17.36 -8.55
C VAL A 189 15.50 -17.05 -7.26
N ARG A 190 16.78 -17.44 -7.15
CA ARG A 190 17.64 -17.09 -5.99
C ARG A 190 17.76 -15.58 -5.80
N LYS A 191 17.91 -14.81 -6.87
CA LYS A 191 17.94 -13.33 -6.81
C LYS A 191 16.59 -12.76 -6.34
N LEU A 192 15.46 -13.35 -6.76
CA LEU A 192 14.12 -12.93 -6.31
C LEU A 192 13.94 -13.21 -4.82
N GLU A 193 14.29 -14.41 -4.36
CA GLU A 193 14.26 -14.81 -2.96
C GLU A 193 15.13 -13.89 -2.10
N ALA A 194 16.37 -13.62 -2.52
CA ALA A 194 17.25 -12.67 -1.84
C ALA A 194 16.65 -11.25 -1.79
N THR A 195 16.02 -10.79 -2.87
CA THR A 195 15.33 -9.49 -2.90
C THR A 195 14.15 -9.47 -1.90
N ARG A 196 13.39 -10.56 -1.83
CA ARG A 196 12.28 -10.72 -0.89
C ARG A 196 12.77 -10.77 0.56
N GLN A 197 13.84 -11.52 0.84
CA GLN A 197 14.45 -11.58 2.16
C GLN A 197 14.94 -10.20 2.63
N LEU A 198 15.51 -9.38 1.74
CA LEU A 198 15.85 -7.99 2.08
C LEU A 198 14.62 -7.14 2.42
N TRP A 199 13.52 -7.39 1.72
CA TRP A 199 12.25 -6.73 2.01
C TRP A 199 11.67 -7.19 3.35
N GLU A 200 11.77 -8.47 3.68
CA GLU A 200 11.28 -9.06 4.94
C GLU A 200 12.17 -8.67 6.15
N ALA A 201 13.49 -8.63 5.95
CA ALA A 201 14.47 -8.26 6.96
C ALA A 201 14.24 -6.84 7.45
N VAL A 202 14.17 -6.64 8.77
CA VAL A 202 14.00 -5.37 9.48
C VAL A 202 12.56 -4.87 9.61
N VAL A 203 12.10 -4.81 10.87
CA VAL A 203 11.13 -3.86 11.45
C VAL A 203 11.73 -3.31 12.74
#